data_AF-A0A6I9IT79-F1
#
_entry.id   AF-A0A6I9IT79-F1
#
_cell.length_a   1.000
_cell.length_b   1.000
_cell.length_c   1.000
_cell.angle_alpha   90.00
_cell.angle_beta   90.00
_cell.angle_gamma   90.00
#
_symmetry.space_group_name_H-M   'P 1'
#
loop_
_entity.id
_entity.type
_entity.pdbx_description
1 polymer ?
#
loop_
_entity_poly.entity_id
_entity_poly.type
_entity_poly.pdbx_seq_one_letter_code
_entity_poly.pdbx_strand_id
1 'polypeptide(L)'
;MVFYNFMKPWLGDGLLLSAGDKWSRHRRMLTPAFHFNILKSYVKIFNDSAKVMHAKWQCLVTEGHTRLDMFEHISLMTLDSLQKCVFSFNSNCQEKPSEYITAILELSALVEKRNQQLFQYRDFVYYLTPNGQRFRRACRQVHDFTDAVIRERRRTLPDQGADDFLKAKAKTKTLDFIDVLLLTKDEDGKGLSDEDIRAEADTFMFAGHDTTASGLSWVLYNLAKHPEYQERCRQEVQELLKDREPKEIEWDDLTQLPFLTMCIKESLRLHPPAPTVSRRCTQDIVLPDGRVIPKGVICLISIFEIHHNPTVWPDPEVYDPFRFDPENIKGRSPLAFIPFSAGPR
;
A
#
# COMPACT_ATOMS: atom_id res chain seq x y z
N MET A 1 10.25 -18.39 4.17
CA MET A 1 11.15 -17.66 3.26
C MET A 1 11.90 -16.65 4.10
N VAL A 2 13.22 -16.53 3.96
CA VAL A 2 14.04 -15.92 5.03
C VAL A 2 13.64 -14.47 5.33
N PHE A 3 13.51 -13.61 4.31
CA PHE A 3 13.08 -12.22 4.48
C PHE A 3 11.68 -12.09 5.10
N TYR A 4 10.66 -12.73 4.51
CA TYR A 4 9.28 -12.66 5.02
C TYR A 4 9.13 -13.22 6.45
N ASN A 5 9.99 -14.16 6.86
CA ASN A 5 9.98 -14.66 8.22
C ASN A 5 10.38 -13.57 9.24
N PHE A 6 11.19 -12.58 8.85
CA PHE A 6 11.54 -11.45 9.72
C PHE A 6 10.37 -10.49 9.95
N MET A 7 9.42 -10.44 9.01
CA MET A 7 8.21 -9.62 9.13
C MET A 7 7.10 -10.32 9.91
N LYS A 8 7.13 -11.64 10.06
CA LYS A 8 6.08 -12.42 10.72
C LYS A 8 5.76 -11.98 12.16
N PRO A 9 6.73 -11.62 13.02
CA PRO A 9 6.42 -11.10 14.36
C PRO A 9 5.73 -9.73 14.34
N TRP A 10 5.84 -8.99 13.24
CA TRP A 10 5.20 -7.68 13.04
C TRP A 10 3.83 -7.82 12.39
N LEU A 11 3.74 -8.46 11.21
CA LEU A 11 2.51 -8.52 10.41
C LEU A 11 1.66 -9.78 10.66
N GLY A 12 2.14 -10.70 11.50
CA GLY A 12 1.49 -12.00 11.70
C GLY A 12 1.52 -12.88 10.44
N ASP A 13 0.58 -13.80 10.32
CA ASP A 13 0.44 -14.70 9.17
C ASP A 13 -0.72 -14.25 8.26
N GLY A 14 -0.76 -12.95 7.92
CA GLY A 14 -1.78 -12.32 7.08
C GLY A 14 -1.55 -12.50 5.57
N LEU A 15 -2.30 -11.79 4.74
CA LEU A 15 -2.36 -12.03 3.29
C LEU A 15 -1.00 -11.90 2.57
N LEU A 16 -0.10 -11.04 3.07
CA LEU A 16 1.24 -10.85 2.51
C LEU A 16 2.16 -12.05 2.78
N LEU A 17 2.06 -12.67 3.95
CA LEU A 17 3.01 -13.67 4.45
C LEU A 17 2.48 -15.11 4.35
N SER A 18 1.16 -15.29 4.34
CA SER A 18 0.49 -16.59 4.29
C SER A 18 0.67 -17.29 2.93
N ALA A 19 0.51 -18.63 2.96
CA ALA A 19 0.67 -19.51 1.81
C ALA A 19 -0.48 -20.53 1.69
N GLY A 20 -0.57 -21.20 0.53
CA GLY A 20 -1.50 -22.31 0.31
C GLY A 20 -2.98 -21.96 0.52
N ASP A 21 -3.72 -22.89 1.11
CA ASP A 21 -5.17 -22.79 1.30
C ASP A 21 -5.56 -21.64 2.22
N LYS A 22 -4.77 -21.36 3.26
CA LYS A 22 -5.00 -20.22 4.15
C LYS A 22 -5.00 -18.91 3.37
N TRP A 23 -3.98 -18.68 2.55
CA TRP A 23 -3.93 -17.50 1.69
C TRP A 23 -5.12 -17.46 0.72
N SER A 24 -5.45 -18.57 0.09
CA SER A 24 -6.55 -18.64 -0.89
C SER A 24 -7.89 -18.29 -0.24
N ARG A 25 -8.15 -18.83 0.96
CA ARG A 25 -9.32 -18.53 1.79
C ARG A 25 -9.37 -17.04 2.16
N HIS A 26 -8.30 -16.50 2.74
CA HIS A 26 -8.25 -15.09 3.13
C HIS A 26 -8.40 -14.16 1.93
N ARG A 27 -7.72 -14.45 0.81
CA ARG A 27 -7.84 -13.68 -0.44
C ARG A 27 -9.28 -13.64 -0.92
N ARG A 28 -9.96 -14.78 -0.95
CA ARG A 28 -11.38 -14.88 -1.37
C ARG A 28 -12.28 -14.06 -0.45
N MET A 29 -12.07 -14.14 0.86
CA MET A 29 -12.87 -13.41 1.85
C MET A 29 -12.66 -11.89 1.78
N LEU A 30 -11.43 -11.43 1.56
CA LEU A 30 -11.08 -9.99 1.64
C LEU A 30 -11.22 -9.23 0.32
N THR A 31 -11.10 -9.90 -0.84
CA THR A 31 -11.20 -9.24 -2.16
C THR A 31 -12.47 -8.40 -2.36
N PRO A 32 -13.67 -8.83 -1.90
CA PRO A 32 -14.88 -8.02 -2.03
C PRO A 32 -14.80 -6.62 -1.39
N ALA A 33 -13.96 -6.42 -0.37
CA ALA A 33 -13.75 -5.12 0.28
C ALA A 33 -13.15 -4.06 -0.67
N PHE A 34 -12.52 -4.48 -1.76
CA PHE A 34 -11.86 -3.60 -2.73
C PHE A 34 -12.65 -3.46 -4.04
N HIS A 35 -13.93 -3.83 -4.03
CA HIS A 35 -14.79 -3.67 -5.19
C HIS A 35 -15.01 -2.18 -5.51
N PHE A 36 -15.05 -1.79 -6.79
CA PHE A 36 -15.11 -0.39 -7.23
C PHE A 36 -16.27 0.41 -6.62
N ASN A 37 -17.41 -0.22 -6.31
CA ASN A 37 -18.53 0.44 -5.64
C ASN A 37 -18.18 0.95 -4.23
N ILE A 38 -17.31 0.25 -3.51
CA ILE A 38 -16.80 0.69 -2.20
C ILE A 38 -15.77 1.80 -2.43
N LEU A 39 -14.82 1.59 -3.35
CA LEU A 39 -13.76 2.55 -3.68
C LEU A 39 -14.29 3.90 -4.19
N LYS A 40 -15.43 3.92 -4.88
CA LYS A 40 -16.15 5.15 -5.30
C LYS A 40 -16.37 6.10 -4.12
N SER A 41 -16.77 5.56 -2.96
CA SER A 41 -17.03 6.37 -1.78
C SER A 41 -15.76 6.95 -1.14
N TYR A 42 -14.60 6.29 -1.36
CA TYR A 42 -13.32 6.70 -0.79
C TYR A 42 -12.74 7.95 -1.45
N VAL A 43 -13.15 8.31 -2.67
CA VAL A 43 -12.66 9.53 -3.33
C VAL A 43 -12.97 10.78 -2.52
N LYS A 44 -14.15 10.83 -1.89
CA LYS A 44 -14.49 11.93 -0.98
C LYS A 44 -13.55 11.99 0.23
N ILE A 45 -13.24 10.84 0.82
CA ILE A 45 -12.31 10.73 1.95
C ILE A 45 -10.91 11.19 1.53
N PHE A 46 -10.44 10.82 0.33
CA PHE A 46 -9.15 11.27 -0.20
C PHE A 46 -9.10 12.80 -0.38
N ASN A 47 -10.17 13.41 -0.90
CA ASN A 47 -10.27 14.88 -0.97
C ASN A 47 -10.16 15.49 0.43
N ASP A 48 -10.90 14.98 1.41
CA ASP A 48 -10.92 15.52 2.77
C ASP A 48 -9.57 15.36 3.48
N SER A 49 -8.92 14.20 3.37
CA SER A 49 -7.58 13.98 3.90
C SER A 49 -6.52 14.86 3.22
N ALA A 50 -6.62 15.10 1.91
CA ALA A 50 -5.73 16.03 1.20
C ALA A 50 -5.95 17.49 1.62
N LYS A 51 -7.21 17.92 1.87
CA LYS A 51 -7.51 19.27 2.39
C LYS A 51 -6.87 19.51 3.76
N VAL A 52 -6.92 18.53 4.67
CA VAL A 52 -6.26 18.63 5.99
C VAL A 52 -4.76 18.85 5.84
N MET A 53 -4.11 18.13 4.90
CA MET A 53 -2.69 18.30 4.60
C MET A 53 -2.40 19.69 4.00
N HIS A 54 -3.23 20.14 3.04
CA HIS A 54 -3.07 21.45 2.40
C HIS A 54 -3.31 22.62 3.36
N ALA A 55 -4.27 22.54 4.27
CA ALA A 55 -4.44 23.51 5.35
C ALA A 55 -3.17 23.60 6.21
N LYS A 56 -2.57 22.42 6.49
CA LYS A 56 -1.19 22.21 6.97
C LYS A 56 -0.18 23.16 6.32
N TRP A 57 -0.03 22.97 5.03
CA TRP A 57 0.95 23.68 4.23
C TRP A 57 0.66 25.17 4.12
N GLN A 58 -0.61 25.58 4.07
CA GLN A 58 -0.99 26.99 4.09
C GLN A 58 -0.52 27.68 5.37
N CYS A 59 -0.73 27.06 6.55
CA CYS A 59 -0.23 27.59 7.82
C CYS A 59 1.30 27.72 7.81
N LEU A 60 2.02 26.68 7.39
CA LEU A 60 3.48 26.70 7.32
C LEU A 60 4.01 27.82 6.41
N VAL A 61 3.35 28.05 5.26
CA VAL A 61 3.70 29.16 4.37
C VAL A 61 3.45 30.51 5.04
N THR A 62 2.34 30.69 5.77
CA THR A 62 2.08 31.93 6.51
C THR A 62 3.07 32.18 7.66
N GLU A 63 3.62 31.12 8.24
CA GLU A 63 4.67 31.18 9.26
C GLU A 63 6.07 31.44 8.66
N GLY A 64 6.19 31.50 7.32
CA GLY A 64 7.43 31.78 6.61
C GLY A 64 8.27 30.56 6.25
N HIS A 65 7.76 29.34 6.45
CA HIS A 65 8.44 28.13 5.99
C HIS A 65 8.40 28.05 4.45
N THR A 66 9.57 27.85 3.85
CA THR A 66 9.75 27.76 2.39
C THR A 66 10.23 26.39 1.92
N ARG A 67 10.47 25.46 2.85
CA ARG A 67 10.93 24.10 2.60
C ARG A 67 10.21 23.15 3.52
N LEU A 68 9.86 21.98 2.99
CA LEU A 68 9.13 20.95 3.69
C LEU A 68 9.67 19.58 3.29
N ASP A 69 9.82 18.67 4.25
CA ASP A 69 9.96 17.25 3.93
C ASP A 69 8.58 16.68 3.58
N MET A 70 8.40 16.37 2.30
CA MET A 70 7.12 15.89 1.77
C MET A 70 6.77 14.49 2.28
N PHE A 71 7.76 13.65 2.57
CA PHE A 71 7.53 12.25 2.86
C PHE A 71 6.74 12.06 4.16
N GLU A 72 7.05 12.84 5.20
CA GLU A 72 6.33 12.79 6.47
C GLU A 72 4.85 13.21 6.31
N HIS A 73 4.59 14.34 5.66
CA HIS A 73 3.24 14.85 5.46
C HIS A 73 2.38 13.92 4.61
N ILE A 74 2.95 13.36 3.55
CA ILE A 74 2.27 12.40 2.68
C ILE A 74 2.00 11.10 3.45
N SER A 75 2.95 10.62 4.25
CA SER A 75 2.76 9.41 5.07
C SER A 75 1.62 9.55 6.07
N LEU A 76 1.50 10.72 6.71
CA LEU A 76 0.38 11.04 7.60
C LEU A 76 -0.95 11.11 6.83
N MET A 77 -0.95 11.73 5.65
CA MET A 77 -2.16 11.85 4.81
C MET A 77 -2.64 10.50 4.29
N THR A 78 -1.73 9.62 3.83
CA THR A 78 -2.11 8.28 3.36
C THR A 78 -2.55 7.38 4.50
N LEU A 79 -1.94 7.49 5.69
CA LEU A 79 -2.38 6.75 6.87
C LEU A 79 -3.78 7.20 7.32
N ASP A 80 -4.03 8.49 7.39
CA ASP A 80 -5.34 9.06 7.73
C ASP A 80 -6.42 8.61 6.73
N SER A 81 -6.11 8.70 5.44
CA SER A 81 -7.00 8.20 4.36
C SER A 81 -7.29 6.71 4.53
N LEU A 82 -6.25 5.89 4.74
CA LEU A 82 -6.39 4.45 4.91
C LEU A 82 -7.26 4.11 6.11
N GLN A 83 -7.02 4.74 7.26
CA GLN A 83 -7.78 4.49 8.48
C GLN A 83 -9.26 4.82 8.31
N LYS A 84 -9.58 5.95 7.66
CA LYS A 84 -10.97 6.35 7.39
C LYS A 84 -11.65 5.40 6.40
N CYS A 85 -10.98 5.02 5.31
CA CYS A 85 -11.56 4.17 4.27
C CYS A 85 -11.67 2.70 4.70
N VAL A 86 -10.55 2.09 5.12
CA VAL A 86 -10.42 0.64 5.31
C VAL A 86 -10.82 0.22 6.72
N PHE A 87 -10.54 1.06 7.71
CA PHE A 87 -10.75 0.74 9.13
C PHE A 87 -11.92 1.48 9.78
N SER A 88 -12.64 2.32 9.01
CA SER A 88 -13.69 3.22 9.54
C SER A 88 -13.24 3.96 10.81
N PHE A 89 -11.96 4.33 10.90
CA PHE A 89 -11.32 4.85 12.10
C PHE A 89 -10.75 6.24 11.83
N ASN A 90 -11.01 7.19 12.73
CA ASN A 90 -10.45 8.53 12.62
C ASN A 90 -9.49 8.80 13.79
N SER A 91 -8.19 8.78 13.49
CA SER A 91 -7.13 9.09 14.46
C SER A 91 -6.80 10.59 14.54
N ASN A 92 -7.22 11.37 13.54
CA ASN A 92 -6.68 12.70 13.25
C ASN A 92 -5.14 12.73 13.24
N CYS A 93 -4.50 11.64 12.78
CA CYS A 93 -3.05 11.48 12.84
C CYS A 93 -2.29 12.54 12.06
N GLN A 94 -2.91 13.25 11.11
CA GLN A 94 -2.23 14.37 10.47
C GLN A 94 -1.95 15.52 11.44
N GLU A 95 -2.78 15.75 12.46
CA GLU A 95 -2.70 16.92 13.37
C GLU A 95 -1.78 16.71 14.57
N LYS A 96 -1.42 15.46 14.86
CA LYS A 96 -0.60 15.09 16.02
C LYS A 96 0.52 14.16 15.57
N PRO A 97 1.71 14.20 16.19
CA PRO A 97 2.75 13.21 15.92
C PRO A 97 2.20 11.80 16.08
N SER A 98 2.40 10.95 15.07
CA SER A 98 1.91 9.58 15.06
C SER A 98 3.03 8.63 15.48
N GLU A 99 2.98 8.14 16.72
CA GLU A 99 3.93 7.10 17.20
C GLU A 99 3.90 5.86 16.31
N TYR A 100 2.75 5.58 15.69
CA TYR A 100 2.57 4.49 14.75
C TYR A 100 3.50 4.63 13.52
N ILE A 101 3.56 5.80 12.87
CA ILE A 101 4.41 5.99 11.68
C ILE A 101 5.88 5.83 12.05
N THR A 102 6.32 6.44 13.15
CA THR A 102 7.69 6.29 13.64
C THR A 102 8.04 4.82 13.89
N ALA A 103 7.13 4.05 14.49
CA ALA A 103 7.32 2.63 14.74
C ALA A 103 7.39 1.82 13.43
N ILE A 104 6.55 2.13 12.43
CA ILE A 104 6.57 1.46 11.11
C ILE A 104 7.91 1.73 10.39
N LEU A 105 8.37 2.97 10.34
CA LEU A 105 9.65 3.33 9.73
C LEU A 105 10.83 2.63 10.44
N GLU A 106 10.79 2.58 11.78
CA GLU A 106 11.78 1.84 12.56
C GLU A 106 11.74 0.33 12.26
N LEU A 107 10.55 -0.28 12.17
CA LEU A 107 10.38 -1.69 11.83
C LEU A 107 10.93 -2.01 10.44
N SER A 108 10.57 -1.22 9.43
CA SER A 108 11.06 -1.36 8.05
C SER A 108 12.59 -1.28 8.01
N ALA A 109 13.19 -0.28 8.66
CA ALA A 109 14.64 -0.13 8.72
C ALA A 109 15.33 -1.29 9.46
N LEU A 110 14.74 -1.80 10.54
CA LEU A 110 15.28 -2.93 11.30
C LEU A 110 15.17 -4.25 10.55
N VAL A 111 14.08 -4.49 9.81
CA VAL A 111 13.92 -5.67 8.95
C VAL A 111 14.97 -5.67 7.84
N GLU A 112 15.17 -4.54 7.17
CA GLU A 112 16.18 -4.43 6.11
C GLU A 112 17.60 -4.61 6.66
N LYS A 113 17.91 -3.96 7.79
CA LYS A 113 19.20 -4.13 8.48
C LYS A 113 19.44 -5.58 8.89
N ARG A 114 18.40 -6.27 9.36
CA ARG A 114 18.47 -7.70 9.70
C ARG A 114 18.73 -8.54 8.46
N ASN A 115 18.11 -8.22 7.32
CA ASN A 115 18.30 -8.90 6.04
C ASN A 115 19.76 -8.83 5.57
N GLN A 116 20.45 -7.72 5.81
CA GLN A 116 21.86 -7.53 5.45
C GLN A 116 22.85 -8.21 6.42
N GLN A 117 22.40 -8.68 7.58
CA GLN A 117 23.25 -9.21 8.65
C GLN A 117 23.00 -10.70 8.90
N LEU A 118 23.71 -11.58 8.17
CA LEU A 118 23.51 -13.04 8.20
C LEU A 118 23.52 -13.65 9.62
N PHE A 119 24.38 -13.16 10.51
CA PHE A 119 24.46 -13.66 11.90
C PHE A 119 23.20 -13.35 12.74
N GLN A 120 22.35 -12.42 12.28
CA GLN A 120 21.08 -12.06 12.92
C GLN A 120 19.87 -12.82 12.35
N TYR A 121 20.08 -13.77 11.44
CA TYR A 121 18.97 -14.53 10.85
C TYR A 121 18.30 -15.47 11.87
N ARG A 122 19.03 -15.90 12.91
CA ARG A 122 18.48 -16.69 14.01
C ARG A 122 17.74 -15.78 14.98
N ASP A 123 16.43 -15.98 15.12
CA ASP A 123 15.56 -15.17 15.99
C ASP A 123 16.10 -15.03 17.42
N PHE A 124 16.54 -16.13 18.02
CA PHE A 124 17.13 -16.13 19.35
C PHE A 124 18.29 -15.15 19.47
N VAL A 125 19.24 -15.18 18.53
CA VAL A 125 20.40 -14.29 18.52
C VAL A 125 19.95 -12.86 18.29
N TYR A 126 19.05 -12.62 17.33
CA TYR A 126 18.56 -11.30 17.00
C TYR A 126 17.92 -10.60 18.21
N TYR A 127 17.05 -11.30 18.95
CA TYR A 127 16.33 -10.72 20.08
C TYR A 127 17.21 -10.42 21.31
N LEU A 128 18.43 -10.95 21.36
CA LEU A 128 19.44 -10.58 22.35
C LEU A 128 20.17 -9.27 21.99
N THR A 129 20.13 -8.84 20.73
CA THR A 129 20.76 -7.59 20.29
C THR A 129 19.91 -6.34 20.62
N PRO A 130 20.52 -5.15 20.70
CA PRO A 130 19.79 -3.89 20.83
C PRO A 130 18.76 -3.67 19.70
N ASN A 131 19.09 -4.05 18.47
CA ASN A 131 18.18 -3.96 17.31
C ASN A 131 16.95 -4.86 17.51
N GLY A 132 17.14 -6.10 17.96
CA GLY A 132 16.01 -7.01 18.22
C GLY A 132 15.15 -6.60 19.42
N GLN A 133 15.72 -5.92 20.42
CA GLN A 133 14.95 -5.32 21.51
C GLN A 133 14.13 -4.11 21.03
N ARG A 134 14.71 -3.23 20.20
CA ARG A 134 13.99 -2.13 19.54
C ARG A 134 12.86 -2.65 18.65
N PHE A 135 13.14 -3.66 17.82
CA PHE A 135 12.14 -4.31 16.98
C PHE A 135 10.95 -4.83 17.79
N ARG A 136 11.19 -5.54 18.90
CA ARG A 136 10.11 -6.02 19.77
C ARG A 136 9.29 -4.88 20.40
N ARG A 137 9.92 -3.76 20.75
CA ARG A 137 9.20 -2.57 21.26
C ARG A 137 8.31 -1.96 20.18
N ALA A 138 8.85 -1.75 18.99
CA ALA A 138 8.10 -1.18 17.88
C ALA A 138 6.96 -2.11 17.42
N CYS A 139 7.15 -3.44 17.41
CA CYS A 139 6.06 -4.39 17.15
C CYS A 139 4.92 -4.21 18.15
N ARG A 140 5.22 -4.09 19.46
CA ARG A 140 4.18 -3.85 20.47
C ARG A 140 3.41 -2.56 20.23
N GLN A 141 4.09 -1.47 19.87
CA GLN A 141 3.41 -0.20 19.57
C GLN A 141 2.46 -0.31 18.38
N VAL A 142 2.88 -0.99 17.31
CA VAL A 142 2.04 -1.24 16.13
C VAL A 142 0.85 -2.15 16.48
N HIS A 143 1.08 -3.21 17.26
CA HIS A 143 0.01 -4.12 17.71
C HIS A 143 -0.98 -3.44 18.64
N ASP A 144 -0.52 -2.63 19.60
CA ASP A 144 -1.38 -1.88 20.51
C ASP A 144 -2.29 -0.91 19.73
N PHE A 145 -1.74 -0.31 18.68
CA PHE A 145 -2.48 0.56 17.78
C PHE A 145 -3.56 -0.21 16.99
N THR A 146 -3.21 -1.31 16.34
CA THR A 146 -4.17 -2.10 15.56
C THR A 146 -5.22 -2.77 16.44
N ASP A 147 -4.85 -3.23 17.64
CA ASP A 147 -5.79 -3.74 18.64
C ASP A 147 -6.77 -2.66 19.10
N ALA A 148 -6.32 -1.41 19.28
CA ALA A 148 -7.20 -0.30 19.62
C ALA A 148 -8.23 -0.03 18.51
N VAL A 149 -7.79 -0.05 17.24
CA VAL A 149 -8.69 0.11 16.08
C VAL A 149 -9.71 -1.02 16.01
N ILE A 150 -9.27 -2.28 16.18
CA ILE A 150 -10.16 -3.45 16.16
C ILE A 150 -11.17 -3.39 17.31
N ARG A 151 -10.71 -3.08 18.53
CA ARG A 151 -11.59 -2.98 19.72
C ARG A 151 -12.64 -1.88 19.56
N GLU A 152 -12.24 -0.70 19.09
CA GLU A 152 -13.19 0.40 18.88
C GLU A 152 -14.22 0.04 17.82
N ARG A 153 -13.79 -0.60 16.72
CA ARG A 153 -14.74 -1.04 15.70
C ARG A 153 -15.72 -2.07 16.25
N ARG A 154 -15.24 -3.09 16.99
CA ARG A 154 -16.09 -4.10 17.65
C ARG A 154 -17.14 -3.47 18.56
N ARG A 155 -16.80 -2.42 19.30
CA ARG A 155 -17.72 -1.69 20.20
C ARG A 155 -18.81 -0.92 19.45
N THR A 156 -18.52 -0.47 18.23
CA THR A 156 -19.47 0.27 17.38
C THR A 156 -20.34 -0.63 16.49
N LEU A 157 -20.00 -1.92 16.40
CA LEU A 157 -20.81 -2.88 15.66
C LEU A 157 -22.08 -3.23 16.46
N PRO A 158 -23.26 -3.34 15.82
CA PRO A 158 -24.48 -3.68 16.51
C PRO A 158 -24.45 -5.11 17.06
N ASP A 159 -24.76 -5.29 18.36
CA ASP A 159 -24.72 -6.57 19.09
C ASP A 159 -25.71 -7.64 18.55
N GLN A 160 -26.79 -7.22 17.88
CA GLN A 160 -27.80 -8.11 17.30
C GLN A 160 -28.00 -7.74 15.83
N GLY A 161 -27.92 -8.74 14.93
CA GLY A 161 -28.16 -8.55 13.50
C GLY A 161 -26.91 -8.30 12.66
N ALA A 162 -25.74 -8.85 13.02
CA ALA A 162 -24.52 -8.78 12.20
C ALA A 162 -24.76 -9.22 10.74
N ASP A 163 -25.54 -10.27 10.52
CA ASP A 163 -25.91 -10.74 9.18
C ASP A 163 -26.85 -9.75 8.46
N ASP A 164 -27.74 -9.08 9.18
CA ASP A 164 -28.64 -8.08 8.61
C ASP A 164 -27.92 -6.74 8.34
N PHE A 165 -26.94 -6.38 9.18
CA PHE A 165 -26.03 -5.27 8.99
C PHE A 165 -25.12 -5.51 7.77
N LEU A 166 -24.57 -6.72 7.64
CA LEU A 166 -23.82 -7.14 6.45
C LEU A 166 -24.70 -7.10 5.21
N LYS A 167 -25.93 -7.64 5.27
CA LYS A 167 -26.87 -7.59 4.14
C LYS A 167 -27.27 -6.15 3.80
N ALA A 168 -27.48 -5.30 4.78
CA ALA A 168 -27.80 -3.88 4.59
C ALA A 168 -26.63 -3.15 3.94
N LYS A 169 -25.42 -3.29 4.49
CA LYS A 169 -24.19 -2.71 3.91
C LYS A 169 -23.82 -3.30 2.56
N ALA A 170 -24.09 -4.58 2.31
CA ALA A 170 -23.86 -5.22 1.02
C ALA A 170 -24.88 -4.73 -0.02
N LYS A 171 -26.15 -4.52 0.39
CA LYS A 171 -27.18 -3.89 -0.45
C LYS A 171 -26.81 -2.44 -0.80
N THR A 172 -26.26 -1.68 0.16
CA THR A 172 -25.78 -0.31 -0.09
C THR A 172 -24.37 -0.26 -0.66
N LYS A 173 -23.68 -1.41 -0.75
CA LYS A 173 -22.30 -1.57 -1.23
C LYS A 173 -21.26 -0.69 -0.50
N THR A 174 -21.41 -0.55 0.82
CA THR A 174 -20.60 0.28 1.72
C THR A 174 -19.89 -0.53 2.81
N LEU A 175 -19.51 -1.78 2.49
CA LEU A 175 -18.82 -2.67 3.41
C LEU A 175 -17.33 -2.32 3.42
N ASP A 176 -16.89 -1.67 4.49
CA ASP A 176 -15.49 -1.34 4.68
C ASP A 176 -14.70 -2.62 5.03
N PHE A 177 -13.40 -2.61 4.74
CA PHE A 177 -12.54 -3.77 4.93
C PHE A 177 -12.58 -4.33 6.36
N ILE A 178 -12.58 -3.49 7.39
CA ILE A 178 -12.66 -3.95 8.78
C ILE A 178 -13.97 -4.67 9.09
N ASP A 179 -15.08 -4.29 8.44
CA ASP A 179 -16.36 -4.99 8.60
C ASP A 179 -16.32 -6.35 7.91
N VAL A 180 -15.71 -6.41 6.71
CA VAL A 180 -15.45 -7.69 6.02
C VAL A 180 -14.60 -8.59 6.91
N LEU A 181 -13.54 -8.04 7.49
CA LEU A 181 -12.60 -8.78 8.34
C LEU A 181 -13.26 -9.34 9.61
N LEU A 182 -14.13 -8.56 10.24
CA LEU A 182 -14.77 -8.92 11.53
C LEU A 182 -16.00 -9.81 11.37
N LEU A 183 -16.74 -9.68 10.26
CA LEU A 183 -18.07 -10.27 10.14
C LEU A 183 -18.16 -11.36 9.07
N THR A 184 -17.23 -11.41 8.10
CA THR A 184 -17.31 -12.38 7.01
C THR A 184 -16.99 -13.78 7.49
N LYS A 185 -17.83 -14.73 7.06
CA LYS A 185 -17.64 -16.16 7.25
C LYS A 185 -17.32 -16.80 5.89
N ASP A 186 -16.55 -17.88 5.91
CA ASP A 186 -16.31 -18.70 4.73
C ASP A 186 -17.52 -19.59 4.36
N GLU A 187 -17.36 -20.42 3.34
CA GLU A 187 -18.38 -21.36 2.84
C GLU A 187 -18.85 -22.37 3.91
N ASP A 188 -18.02 -22.65 4.92
CA ASP A 188 -18.35 -23.52 6.05
C ASP A 188 -18.97 -22.74 7.23
N GLY A 189 -19.22 -21.44 7.07
CA GLY A 189 -19.75 -20.57 8.12
C GLY A 189 -18.72 -20.17 9.19
N LYS A 190 -17.42 -20.39 8.95
CA LYS A 190 -16.35 -20.06 9.89
C LYS A 190 -15.75 -18.68 9.60
N GLY A 191 -15.69 -17.85 10.64
CA GLY A 191 -14.97 -16.57 10.60
C GLY A 191 -13.45 -16.74 10.68
N LEU A 192 -12.76 -15.60 10.70
CA LEU A 192 -11.34 -15.53 11.02
C LEU A 192 -11.12 -15.60 12.55
N SER A 193 -10.00 -16.18 12.97
CA SER A 193 -9.59 -16.14 14.38
C SER A 193 -9.16 -14.73 14.79
N ASP A 194 -9.14 -14.42 16.08
CA ASP A 194 -8.62 -13.13 16.56
C ASP A 194 -7.16 -12.90 16.16
N GLU A 195 -6.35 -13.96 16.09
CA GLU A 195 -4.97 -13.89 15.59
C GLU A 195 -4.92 -13.55 14.10
N ASP A 196 -5.77 -14.18 13.27
CA ASP A 196 -5.85 -13.89 11.84
C ASP A 196 -6.40 -12.49 11.58
N ILE A 197 -7.40 -12.04 12.33
CA ILE A 197 -7.96 -10.68 12.24
C ILE A 197 -6.87 -9.64 12.51
N ARG A 198 -6.11 -9.79 13.60
CA ARG A 198 -4.99 -8.89 13.91
C ARG A 198 -3.91 -8.93 12.83
N ALA A 199 -3.53 -10.12 12.37
CA ALA A 199 -2.51 -10.27 11.33
C ALA A 199 -2.92 -9.60 10.00
N GLU A 200 -4.18 -9.73 9.59
CA GLU A 200 -4.69 -9.03 8.41
C GLU A 200 -4.78 -7.51 8.66
N ALA A 201 -5.23 -7.07 9.82
CA ALA A 201 -5.26 -5.65 10.16
C ALA A 201 -3.85 -5.02 10.13
N ASP A 202 -2.86 -5.67 10.74
CA ASP A 202 -1.44 -5.25 10.70
C ASP A 202 -0.92 -5.20 9.25
N THR A 203 -1.20 -6.26 8.47
CA THR A 203 -0.78 -6.37 7.07
C THR A 203 -1.34 -5.24 6.21
N PHE A 204 -2.65 -4.97 6.30
CA PHE A 204 -3.30 -3.95 5.48
C PHE A 204 -3.01 -2.53 5.96
N MET A 205 -2.89 -2.33 7.28
CA MET A 205 -2.49 -1.03 7.83
C MET A 205 -1.10 -0.64 7.34
N PHE A 206 -0.12 -1.56 7.34
CA PHE A 206 1.20 -1.32 6.77
C PHE A 206 1.16 -1.14 5.25
N ALA A 207 0.67 -2.15 4.52
CA ALA A 207 0.78 -2.19 3.07
C ALA A 207 0.00 -1.07 2.36
N GLY A 208 -1.11 -0.60 2.94
CA GLY A 208 -1.99 0.39 2.33
C GLY A 208 -1.48 1.84 2.38
N HIS A 209 -0.70 2.20 3.40
CA HIS A 209 -0.25 3.60 3.57
C HIS A 209 1.20 3.81 3.14
N ASP A 210 2.12 2.95 3.57
CA ASP A 210 3.58 3.15 3.41
C ASP A 210 3.99 3.10 1.93
N THR A 211 3.45 2.13 1.19
CA THR A 211 3.70 1.98 -0.26
C THR A 211 3.15 3.16 -1.06
N THR A 212 1.94 3.62 -0.73
CA THR A 212 1.30 4.78 -1.35
C THR A 212 2.05 6.07 -1.03
N ALA A 213 2.54 6.22 0.20
CA ALA A 213 3.31 7.39 0.61
C ALA A 213 4.62 7.52 -0.16
N SER A 214 5.35 6.41 -0.31
CA SER A 214 6.54 6.33 -1.15
C SER A 214 6.22 6.69 -2.61
N GLY A 215 5.19 6.06 -3.19
CA GLY A 215 4.79 6.33 -4.57
C GLY A 215 4.45 7.79 -4.83
N LEU A 216 3.60 8.40 -4.00
CA LEU A 216 3.23 9.81 -4.13
C LEU A 216 4.42 10.76 -3.93
N SER A 217 5.31 10.45 -2.99
CA SER A 217 6.52 11.26 -2.76
C SER A 217 7.43 11.26 -3.99
N TRP A 218 7.63 10.11 -4.62
CA TRP A 218 8.41 10.00 -5.86
C TRP A 218 7.73 10.66 -7.05
N VAL A 219 6.40 10.58 -7.16
CA VAL A 219 5.63 11.33 -8.17
C VAL A 219 5.88 12.84 -8.03
N LEU A 220 5.74 13.38 -6.82
CA LEU A 220 5.95 14.80 -6.58
C LEU A 220 7.41 15.23 -6.80
N TYR A 221 8.37 14.38 -6.44
CA TYR A 221 9.78 14.59 -6.75
C TYR A 221 10.01 14.68 -8.27
N ASN A 222 9.47 13.73 -9.05
CA ASN A 222 9.62 13.71 -10.51
C ASN A 222 8.95 14.91 -11.17
N LEU A 223 7.75 15.29 -10.72
CA LEU A 223 7.09 16.50 -11.23
C LEU A 223 7.88 17.76 -10.89
N ALA A 224 8.44 17.88 -9.68
CA ALA A 224 9.29 19.01 -9.32
C ALA A 224 10.59 19.08 -10.15
N LYS A 225 11.10 17.93 -10.62
CA LYS A 225 12.26 17.84 -11.52
C LYS A 225 11.92 18.12 -12.99
N HIS A 226 10.65 18.04 -13.38
CA HIS A 226 10.17 18.23 -14.75
C HIS A 226 8.99 19.23 -14.77
N PRO A 227 9.28 20.55 -14.62
CA PRO A 227 8.25 21.58 -14.49
C PRO A 227 7.26 21.62 -15.66
N GLU A 228 7.69 21.24 -16.87
CA GLU A 228 6.86 21.12 -18.06
C GLU A 228 5.77 20.05 -17.91
N TYR A 229 6.09 18.92 -17.30
CA TYR A 229 5.12 17.86 -17.01
C TYR A 229 4.25 18.22 -15.81
N GLN A 230 4.82 18.88 -14.80
CA GLN A 230 4.04 19.40 -13.67
C GLN A 230 2.99 20.40 -14.12
N GLU A 231 3.35 21.35 -15.00
CA GLU A 231 2.43 22.35 -15.53
C GLU A 231 1.35 21.71 -16.39
N ARG A 232 1.70 20.74 -17.24
CA ARG A 232 0.70 20.02 -18.04
C ARG A 232 -0.28 19.20 -17.18
N CYS A 233 0.19 18.52 -16.14
CA CYS A 233 -0.68 17.85 -15.16
C CYS A 233 -1.61 18.86 -14.46
N ARG A 234 -1.08 20.03 -14.09
CA ARG A 234 -1.86 21.10 -13.46
C ARG A 234 -2.96 21.60 -14.39
N GLN A 235 -2.65 21.85 -15.66
CA GLN A 235 -3.63 22.29 -16.66
C GLN A 235 -4.72 21.23 -16.91
N GLU A 236 -4.34 19.95 -17.00
CA GLU A 236 -5.30 18.83 -17.14
C GLU A 236 -6.31 18.81 -15.98
N VAL A 237 -5.84 18.93 -14.74
CA VAL A 237 -6.71 18.97 -13.55
C VAL A 237 -7.53 20.27 -13.47
N GLN A 238 -6.95 21.41 -13.85
CA GLN A 238 -7.65 22.69 -13.84
C GLN A 238 -8.79 22.75 -14.86
N GLU A 239 -8.59 22.22 -16.07
CA GLU A 239 -9.64 22.20 -17.10
C GLU A 239 -10.78 21.27 -16.69
N LEU A 240 -10.46 20.10 -16.12
CA LEU A 240 -11.45 19.16 -15.59
C LEU A 240 -12.34 19.81 -14.51
N LEU A 241 -11.77 20.65 -13.64
CA LEU A 241 -12.45 21.26 -12.49
C LEU A 241 -12.95 22.70 -12.73
N LYS A 242 -12.82 23.22 -13.95
CA LYS A 242 -13.01 24.64 -14.28
C LYS A 242 -14.36 25.21 -13.84
N ASP A 243 -15.43 24.48 -14.08
CA ASP A 243 -16.81 24.92 -13.85
C ASP A 243 -17.43 24.28 -12.59
N ARG A 244 -16.61 23.75 -11.66
CA ARG A 244 -17.08 23.06 -10.45
C ARG A 244 -16.90 23.88 -9.18
N GLU A 245 -17.92 23.85 -8.33
CA GLU A 245 -17.89 24.31 -6.95
C GLU A 245 -18.66 23.31 -6.05
N PRO A 246 -18.02 22.65 -5.07
CA PRO A 246 -16.60 22.74 -4.73
C PRO A 246 -15.70 22.07 -5.79
N LYS A 247 -14.44 22.51 -5.87
CA LYS A 247 -13.41 21.90 -6.74
C LYS A 247 -12.89 20.58 -6.16
N GLU A 248 -13.73 19.56 -6.20
CA GLU A 248 -13.42 18.21 -5.73
C GLU A 248 -13.37 17.21 -6.88
N ILE A 249 -12.45 16.24 -6.75
CA ILE A 249 -12.36 15.11 -7.67
C ILE A 249 -13.47 14.10 -7.31
N GLU A 250 -14.18 13.61 -8.31
CA GLU A 250 -15.13 12.51 -8.21
C GLU A 250 -14.55 11.23 -8.82
N TRP A 251 -15.21 10.09 -8.60
CA TRP A 251 -14.70 8.81 -9.09
C TRP A 251 -14.57 8.74 -10.62
N ASP A 252 -15.58 9.24 -11.35
CA ASP A 252 -15.60 9.13 -12.80
C ASP A 252 -14.56 10.06 -13.46
N ASP A 253 -14.07 11.07 -12.74
CA ASP A 253 -12.98 11.96 -13.18
C ASP A 253 -11.63 11.29 -13.30
N LEU A 254 -11.38 10.24 -12.51
CA LEU A 254 -10.08 9.55 -12.51
C LEU A 254 -9.72 8.99 -13.89
N THR A 255 -10.73 8.72 -14.73
CA THR A 255 -10.54 8.27 -16.12
C THR A 255 -10.24 9.40 -17.10
N GLN A 256 -10.46 10.65 -16.70
CA GLN A 256 -10.30 11.87 -17.49
C GLN A 256 -8.96 12.58 -17.21
N LEU A 257 -8.04 11.92 -16.49
CA LEU A 257 -6.70 12.41 -16.16
C LEU A 257 -5.60 11.54 -16.79
N PRO A 258 -5.60 11.33 -18.13
CA PRO A 258 -4.68 10.40 -18.78
C PRO A 258 -3.22 10.82 -18.67
N PHE A 259 -2.90 12.11 -18.74
CA PHE A 259 -1.51 12.58 -18.66
C PHE A 259 -0.97 12.50 -17.23
N LEU A 260 -1.76 12.86 -16.22
CA LEU A 260 -1.40 12.62 -14.84
C LEU A 260 -1.18 11.12 -14.57
N THR A 261 -2.04 10.26 -15.13
CA THR A 261 -1.88 8.79 -15.02
C THR A 261 -0.57 8.31 -15.65
N MET A 262 -0.17 8.86 -16.79
CA MET A 262 1.12 8.57 -17.43
C MET A 262 2.30 8.98 -16.54
N CYS A 263 2.25 10.16 -15.92
CA CYS A 263 3.28 10.63 -14.98
C CYS A 263 3.38 9.74 -13.73
N ILE A 264 2.24 9.31 -13.19
CA ILE A 264 2.20 8.37 -12.06
C ILE A 264 2.88 7.04 -12.46
N LYS A 265 2.51 6.48 -13.62
CA LYS A 265 3.10 5.21 -14.10
C LYS A 265 4.60 5.32 -14.32
N GLU A 266 5.09 6.40 -14.93
CA GLU A 266 6.52 6.60 -15.15
C GLU A 266 7.28 6.81 -13.84
N SER A 267 6.67 7.46 -12.86
CA SER A 267 7.26 7.57 -11.52
C SER A 267 7.35 6.21 -10.82
N LEU A 268 6.33 5.37 -10.94
CA LEU A 268 6.36 4.00 -10.42
C LEU A 268 7.32 3.08 -11.18
N ARG A 269 7.66 3.40 -12.44
CA ARG A 269 8.68 2.69 -13.21
C ARG A 269 10.08 3.00 -12.67
N LEU A 270 10.41 4.28 -12.53
CA LEU A 270 11.72 4.71 -12.01
C LEU A 270 11.90 4.42 -10.52
N HIS A 271 10.82 4.55 -9.74
CA HIS A 271 10.85 4.44 -8.28
C HIS A 271 9.73 3.52 -7.79
N PRO A 272 9.80 2.21 -8.06
CA PRO A 272 8.81 1.25 -7.59
C PRO A 272 8.80 1.21 -6.04
N PRO A 273 7.66 1.43 -5.38
CA PRO A 273 7.59 1.41 -3.91
C PRO A 273 8.05 0.08 -3.30
N ALA A 274 7.86 -1.02 -4.01
CA ALA A 274 8.41 -2.34 -3.68
C ALA A 274 9.42 -2.76 -4.77
N PRO A 275 10.73 -2.47 -4.60
CA PRO A 275 11.71 -2.67 -5.67
C PRO A 275 12.11 -4.14 -5.86
N THR A 276 11.87 -5.00 -4.87
CA THR A 276 12.21 -6.43 -4.93
C THR A 276 11.18 -7.27 -4.20
N VAL A 277 10.81 -8.40 -4.79
CA VAL A 277 10.02 -9.44 -4.13
C VAL A 277 10.71 -10.79 -4.25
N SER A 278 10.41 -11.73 -3.35
CA SER A 278 11.03 -13.05 -3.37
C SER A 278 10.00 -14.17 -3.45
N ARG A 279 10.36 -15.28 -4.13
CA ARG A 279 9.54 -16.51 -4.27
C ARG A 279 10.41 -17.74 -4.06
N ARG A 280 9.84 -18.81 -3.48
CA ARG A 280 10.53 -20.10 -3.30
C ARG A 280 9.85 -21.07 -4.24
N CYS A 281 10.60 -21.62 -5.19
CA CYS A 281 10.06 -22.56 -6.16
C CYS A 281 9.55 -23.80 -5.44
N THR A 282 8.27 -24.13 -5.64
CA THR A 282 7.65 -25.34 -5.08
C THR A 282 7.80 -26.56 -5.98
N GLN A 283 8.23 -26.33 -7.22
CA GLN A 283 8.51 -27.30 -8.27
C GLN A 283 9.64 -26.77 -9.17
N ASP A 284 10.20 -27.62 -10.01
CA ASP A 284 11.17 -27.21 -11.03
C ASP A 284 10.49 -26.29 -12.06
N ILE A 285 11.18 -25.22 -12.48
CA ILE A 285 10.70 -24.25 -13.46
C ILE A 285 11.62 -24.26 -14.67
N VAL A 286 11.09 -24.62 -15.84
CA VAL A 286 11.81 -24.54 -17.11
C VAL A 286 11.69 -23.12 -17.67
N LEU A 287 12.82 -22.47 -17.92
CA LEU A 287 12.92 -21.14 -18.52
C LEU A 287 12.79 -21.21 -20.05
N PRO A 288 12.45 -20.11 -20.73
CA PRO A 288 12.30 -20.08 -22.18
C PRO A 288 13.55 -20.53 -22.97
N ASP A 289 14.73 -20.42 -22.39
CA ASP A 289 16.01 -20.85 -22.98
C ASP A 289 16.40 -22.30 -22.63
N GLY A 290 15.50 -23.06 -22.01
CA GLY A 290 15.69 -24.46 -21.64
C GLY A 290 16.41 -24.69 -20.31
N ARG A 291 16.91 -23.64 -19.63
CA ARG A 291 17.48 -23.78 -18.28
C ARG A 291 16.40 -24.14 -17.26
N VAL A 292 16.77 -24.82 -16.19
CA VAL A 292 15.85 -25.22 -15.12
C VAL A 292 16.23 -24.54 -13.81
N ILE A 293 15.26 -23.91 -13.17
CA ILE A 293 15.35 -23.47 -11.77
C ILE A 293 14.82 -24.60 -10.89
N PRO A 294 15.65 -25.24 -10.05
CA PRO A 294 15.21 -26.36 -9.23
C PRO A 294 14.19 -25.97 -8.15
N LYS A 295 13.34 -26.93 -7.79
CA LYS A 295 12.49 -26.87 -6.61
C LYS A 295 13.32 -26.52 -5.36
N GLY A 296 12.77 -25.63 -4.53
CA GLY A 296 13.35 -25.21 -3.27
C GLY A 296 14.24 -23.98 -3.37
N VAL A 297 14.69 -23.59 -4.57
CA VAL A 297 15.46 -22.37 -4.82
C VAL A 297 14.62 -21.13 -4.49
N ILE A 298 15.28 -20.12 -3.93
CA ILE A 298 14.70 -18.79 -3.70
C ILE A 298 15.05 -17.91 -4.90
N CYS A 299 14.03 -17.45 -5.61
CA CYS A 299 14.14 -16.48 -6.67
C CYS A 299 13.88 -15.08 -6.12
N LEU A 300 14.80 -14.17 -6.42
CA LEU A 300 14.61 -12.73 -6.24
C LEU A 300 14.13 -12.14 -7.56
N ILE A 301 13.00 -11.44 -7.51
CA ILE A 301 12.44 -10.71 -8.64
C ILE A 301 12.71 -9.24 -8.35
N SER A 302 13.73 -8.69 -9.02
CA SER A 302 14.02 -7.27 -8.94
C SER A 302 13.08 -6.51 -9.89
N ILE A 303 12.03 -5.92 -9.31
CA ILE A 303 11.08 -5.08 -10.04
C ILE A 303 11.81 -3.84 -10.56
N PHE A 304 12.73 -3.29 -9.77
CA PHE A 304 13.59 -2.18 -10.16
C PHE A 304 14.35 -2.49 -11.45
N GLU A 305 15.06 -3.62 -11.51
CA GLU A 305 15.83 -4.00 -12.71
C GLU A 305 14.93 -4.31 -13.91
N ILE A 306 13.75 -4.92 -13.70
CA ILE A 306 12.77 -5.14 -14.78
C ILE A 306 12.32 -3.79 -15.37
N HIS A 307 12.09 -2.79 -14.52
CA HIS A 307 11.63 -1.47 -14.93
C HIS A 307 12.74 -0.60 -15.55
N HIS A 308 14.01 -0.95 -15.36
CA HIS A 308 15.18 -0.27 -15.93
C HIS A 308 15.91 -1.10 -17.00
N ASN A 309 15.36 -2.25 -17.40
CA ASN A 309 16.00 -3.11 -18.38
C ASN A 309 16.10 -2.39 -19.75
N PRO A 310 17.32 -2.07 -20.24
CA PRO A 310 17.49 -1.30 -21.48
C PRO A 310 17.03 -2.03 -22.74
N THR A 311 16.86 -3.36 -22.68
CA THR A 311 16.30 -4.13 -23.80
C THR A 311 14.79 -3.98 -23.94
N VAL A 312 14.12 -3.48 -22.90
CA VAL A 312 12.67 -3.26 -22.84
C VAL A 312 12.34 -1.76 -22.79
N TRP A 313 13.18 -0.97 -22.12
CA TRP A 313 13.00 0.45 -21.88
C TRP A 313 14.18 1.23 -22.48
N PRO A 314 14.04 1.79 -23.70
CA PRO A 314 15.05 2.67 -24.28
C PRO A 314 15.31 3.87 -23.37
N ASP A 315 16.58 4.23 -23.15
CA ASP A 315 16.99 5.29 -22.21
C ASP A 315 16.34 5.12 -20.83
N PRO A 316 16.60 3.99 -20.12
CA PRO A 316 15.78 3.55 -18.99
C PRO A 316 15.80 4.50 -17.79
N GLU A 317 16.81 5.37 -17.67
CA GLU A 317 16.93 6.35 -16.58
C GLU A 317 16.17 7.66 -16.88
N VAL A 318 15.72 7.87 -18.12
CA VAL A 318 14.99 9.08 -18.52
C VAL A 318 13.53 8.97 -18.09
N TYR A 319 13.06 10.00 -17.38
CA TYR A 319 11.64 10.18 -17.03
C TYR A 319 10.85 10.65 -18.26
N ASP A 320 10.14 9.72 -18.88
CA ASP A 320 9.29 9.98 -20.04
C ASP A 320 7.87 9.41 -19.82
N PRO A 321 6.90 10.27 -19.42
CA PRO A 321 5.51 9.87 -19.27
C PRO A 321 4.90 9.28 -20.56
N PHE A 322 5.36 9.69 -21.74
CA PHE A 322 4.81 9.23 -23.03
C PHE A 322 5.11 7.77 -23.32
N ARG A 323 6.00 7.11 -22.57
CA ARG A 323 6.13 5.63 -22.58
C ARG A 323 4.82 4.93 -22.25
N PHE A 324 3.90 5.60 -21.56
CA PHE A 324 2.59 5.07 -21.21
C PHE A 324 1.45 5.61 -22.08
N ASP A 325 1.78 6.24 -23.21
CA ASP A 325 0.81 6.52 -24.26
C ASP A 325 0.22 5.20 -24.80
N PRO A 326 -1.10 5.13 -25.08
CA PRO A 326 -1.73 3.93 -25.62
C PRO A 326 -1.02 3.33 -26.83
N GLU A 327 -0.46 4.14 -27.71
CA GLU A 327 0.27 3.65 -28.89
C GLU A 327 1.64 3.04 -28.50
N ASN A 328 2.34 3.64 -27.54
CA ASN A 328 3.67 3.20 -27.11
C ASN A 328 3.65 1.95 -26.20
N ILE A 329 2.47 1.59 -25.65
CA ILE A 329 2.28 0.36 -24.88
C ILE A 329 1.98 -0.84 -25.80
N LYS A 330 1.52 -0.61 -27.04
CA LYS A 330 1.20 -1.71 -27.97
C LYS A 330 2.42 -2.59 -28.19
N GLY A 331 2.25 -3.90 -27.96
CA GLY A 331 3.32 -4.89 -28.13
C GLY A 331 4.29 -4.99 -26.95
N ARG A 332 4.20 -4.13 -25.93
CA ARG A 332 4.99 -4.29 -24.69
C ARG A 332 4.48 -5.52 -23.93
N SER A 333 5.42 -6.32 -23.41
CA SER A 333 5.07 -7.44 -22.55
C SER A 333 4.24 -6.97 -21.35
N PRO A 334 3.16 -7.69 -20.97
CA PRO A 334 2.38 -7.36 -19.77
C PRO A 334 3.20 -7.48 -18.48
N LEU A 335 4.37 -8.13 -18.52
CA LEU A 335 5.28 -8.28 -17.38
C LEU A 335 6.44 -7.26 -17.38
N ALA A 336 6.48 -6.33 -18.35
CA ALA A 336 7.51 -5.28 -18.41
C ALA A 336 7.31 -4.19 -17.34
N PHE A 337 6.06 -3.94 -16.95
CA PHE A 337 5.68 -2.94 -15.95
C PHE A 337 4.77 -3.56 -14.89
N ILE A 338 5.38 -3.93 -13.76
CA ILE A 338 4.73 -4.66 -12.66
C ILE A 338 4.91 -3.97 -11.29
N PRO A 339 4.58 -2.66 -11.14
CA PRO A 339 4.70 -1.97 -9.84
C PRO A 339 3.81 -2.58 -8.76
N PHE A 340 2.76 -3.31 -9.16
CA PHE A 340 1.82 -4.01 -8.28
C PHE A 340 1.92 -5.54 -8.40
N SER A 341 3.10 -6.06 -8.76
CA SER A 341 3.31 -7.49 -9.06
C SER A 341 2.42 -7.98 -10.23
N ALA A 342 2.36 -9.29 -10.46
CA ALA A 342 1.47 -9.94 -11.42
C ALA A 342 1.12 -11.37 -10.99
N GLY A 343 0.06 -11.92 -11.57
CA GLY A 343 -0.45 -13.24 -11.23
C GLY A 343 -1.28 -13.24 -9.95
N PRO A 344 -1.38 -14.38 -9.23
CA PRO A 344 -2.26 -14.48 -8.07
C PRO A 344 -1.76 -13.68 -6.86
N ARG A 345 -0.49 -13.26 -6.80
CA ARG A 345 0.18 -12.72 -5.61
C ARG A 345 0.74 -11.31 -5.82
#